data_AF-A0A8T4K7H2-F1
#
_entry.id   AF-A0A8T4K7H2-F1
#
_cell.length_a   1.000
_cell.length_b   1.000
_cell.length_c   1.000
_cell.angle_alpha   90.00
_cell.angle_beta   90.00
_cell.angle_gamma   90.00
#
_symmetry.space_group_name_H-M   'P 1'
#
loop_
_entity.id
_entity.type
_entity.pdbx_description
1 polymer ?
#
loop_
_entity_poly.entity_id
_entity_poly.type
_entity_poly.pdbx_seq_one_letter_code
_entity_poly.pdbx_strand_id
1 'polypeptide(L)'
;MSKYSSLVDSKPTLLTLVVIGVVAALSIPVLIPHFSHGTHIFHLLLHTGGIILAVFLTILGINAYSKIKTKKLAITSVAFFVFAIAEIISLLDATTVHFYDIPGYEVAHMLMICMIGIFAYGIFRGD
;
A
#
# COMPACT_ATOMS: atom_id res chain seq x y z
N MET A 1 27.94 3.31 9.32
CA MET A 1 26.55 3.51 8.83
C MET A 1 25.59 3.35 10.00
N SER A 2 24.57 4.20 10.12
CA SER A 2 23.53 4.05 11.14
C SER A 2 22.77 2.74 10.94
N LYS A 3 22.39 2.05 12.04
CA LYS A 3 21.59 0.80 12.00
C LYS A 3 20.30 0.95 11.16
N TYR A 4 19.75 2.16 11.10
CA TYR A 4 18.59 2.48 10.27
C TYR A 4 18.88 2.34 8.77
N SER A 5 20.05 2.79 8.29
CA SER A 5 20.45 2.66 6.88
C SER A 5 20.56 1.19 6.47
N SER A 6 21.18 0.36 7.31
CA SER A 6 21.35 -1.07 6.99
C SER A 6 20.03 -1.85 6.90
N LEU A 7 19.01 -1.44 7.66
CA LEU A 7 17.69 -2.09 7.62
C LEU A 7 16.92 -1.71 6.35
N VAL A 8 17.01 -0.45 5.94
CA VAL A 8 16.29 0.09 4.79
C VAL A 8 16.97 -0.27 3.46
N ASP A 9 18.29 -0.47 3.45
CA ASP A 9 19.06 -0.85 2.26
C ASP A 9 18.86 -2.33 1.86
N SER A 10 18.50 -3.20 2.80
CA SER A 10 18.23 -4.62 2.53
C SER A 10 16.76 -4.81 2.12
N LYS A 11 16.51 -5.12 0.84
CA LYS A 11 15.13 -5.34 0.31
C LYS A 11 14.36 -6.41 1.10
N PRO A 12 14.93 -7.60 1.40
CA PRO A 12 14.23 -8.61 2.18
C PRO A 12 13.93 -8.15 3.62
N THR A 13 14.88 -7.46 4.26
CA THR A 13 14.70 -6.95 5.62
C THR A 13 13.63 -5.87 5.67
N LEU A 14 13.62 -4.95 4.70
CA LEU A 14 12.59 -3.93 4.55
C LEU A 14 11.22 -4.55 4.34
N LEU A 15 11.11 -5.55 3.46
CA LEU A 15 9.85 -6.27 3.24
C LEU A 15 9.35 -6.93 4.53
N THR A 16 10.21 -7.65 5.25
CA THR A 16 9.85 -8.28 6.52
C THR A 16 9.36 -7.25 7.55
N LEU A 17 10.01 -6.09 7.63
CA LEU A 17 9.60 -5.03 8.55
C LEU A 17 8.22 -4.47 8.17
N VAL A 18 7.99 -4.23 6.88
CA VAL A 18 6.67 -3.77 6.38
C VAL A 18 5.59 -4.81 6.66
N VAL A 19 5.86 -6.10 6.41
CA VAL A 19 4.92 -7.19 6.71
C VAL A 19 4.56 -7.18 8.19
N ILE A 20 5.54 -7.20 9.09
CA ILE A 20 5.31 -7.20 10.53
C ILE A 20 4.53 -5.95 10.94
N GLY A 21 4.91 -4.77 10.45
CA GLY A 21 4.28 -3.50 10.79
C GLY A 21 2.82 -3.43 10.35
N VAL A 22 2.53 -3.76 9.09
CA VAL A 22 1.17 -3.71 8.54
C VAL A 22 0.28 -4.79 9.18
N VAL A 23 0.77 -6.02 9.32
CA VAL A 23 0.01 -7.10 9.96
C VAL A 23 -0.28 -6.74 11.42
N ALA A 24 0.72 -6.26 12.18
CA ALA A 24 0.50 -5.85 13.57
C ALA A 24 -0.53 -4.72 13.68
N ALA A 25 -0.47 -3.71 12.80
CA ALA A 25 -1.40 -2.58 12.80
C ALA A 25 -2.84 -2.99 12.45
N LEU A 26 -3.02 -3.92 11.51
CA LEU A 26 -4.35 -4.33 11.03
C LEU A 26 -4.94 -5.52 11.80
N SER A 27 -4.13 -6.29 12.55
CA SER A 27 -4.59 -7.49 13.23
C SER A 27 -5.71 -7.23 14.22
N ILE A 28 -5.51 -6.31 15.16
CA ILE A 28 -6.48 -6.02 16.23
C ILE A 28 -7.75 -5.36 15.69
N PRO A 29 -7.69 -4.26 14.90
CA PRO A 29 -8.91 -3.57 14.49
C PRO A 29 -9.68 -4.27 13.36
N VAL A 30 -9.01 -5.08 12.53
CA VAL A 30 -9.59 -5.55 11.26
C VAL A 30 -9.58 -7.07 11.15
N LEU A 31 -8.42 -7.72 11.25
CA LEU A 31 -8.30 -9.15 10.94
C LEU A 31 -8.92 -10.06 12.01
N ILE A 32 -8.64 -9.82 13.29
CA ILE A 32 -9.12 -10.65 14.41
C ILE A 32 -10.66 -10.64 14.51
N PRO A 33 -11.35 -9.47 14.47
CA PRO A 33 -12.82 -9.44 14.57
C PRO A 33 -13.54 -10.18 13.43
N HIS A 34 -12.90 -10.30 12.27
CA HIS A 34 -13.47 -10.92 11.07
C HIS A 34 -12.96 -12.34 10.81
N PHE A 35 -12.10 -12.89 11.67
CA PHE A 35 -11.51 -14.21 11.49
C PHE A 35 -12.56 -15.34 11.46
N SER A 36 -13.65 -15.18 12.22
CA SER A 36 -14.76 -16.14 12.29
C SER A 36 -15.83 -15.94 11.21
N HIS A 37 -15.75 -14.86 10.42
CA HIS A 37 -16.73 -14.51 9.40
C HIS A 37 -16.29 -15.03 8.02
N GLY A 38 -16.28 -16.36 7.86
CA GLY A 38 -16.23 -17.10 6.58
C GLY A 38 -15.49 -16.43 5.41
N THR A 39 -16.19 -16.23 4.28
CA THR A 39 -15.61 -15.75 3.01
C THR A 39 -15.10 -14.30 3.03
N HIS A 40 -15.50 -13.49 4.01
CA HIS A 40 -15.08 -12.09 4.15
C HIS A 40 -13.59 -11.95 4.49
N ILE A 41 -13.02 -12.94 5.20
CA ILE A 41 -11.61 -12.89 5.61
C ILE A 41 -10.65 -12.92 4.42
N PHE A 42 -11.01 -13.62 3.34
CA PHE A 42 -10.17 -13.68 2.14
C PHE A 42 -10.05 -12.32 1.47
N HIS A 43 -11.16 -11.58 1.37
CA HIS A 43 -11.16 -10.24 0.80
C HIS A 43 -10.30 -9.26 1.63
N LEU A 44 -10.41 -9.33 2.97
CA LEU A 44 -9.59 -8.53 3.90
C LEU A 44 -8.10 -8.86 3.81
N LEU A 45 -7.76 -10.15 3.64
CA LEU A 45 -6.38 -10.59 3.46
C LEU A 45 -5.80 -10.14 2.13
N LEU A 46 -6.59 -10.14 1.05
CA LEU A 46 -6.16 -9.62 -0.24
C LEU A 46 -5.82 -8.13 -0.15
N HIS A 47 -6.68 -7.32 0.47
CA HIS A 47 -6.38 -5.91 0.67
C HIS A 47 -5.18 -5.68 1.59
N THR A 48 -5.05 -6.49 2.64
CA THR A 48 -3.87 -6.45 3.51
C THR A 48 -2.58 -6.75 2.72
N GLY A 49 -2.60 -7.76 1.85
CA GLY A 49 -1.51 -8.07 0.94
C GLY A 49 -1.19 -6.92 -0.03
N GLY A 50 -2.23 -6.29 -0.59
CA GLY A 50 -2.14 -5.09 -1.41
C GLY A 50 -1.44 -3.95 -0.68
N ILE A 51 -1.86 -3.64 0.55
CA ILE A 51 -1.24 -2.61 1.41
C ILE A 51 0.24 -2.92 1.68
N ILE A 52 0.57 -4.17 2.04
CA ILE A 52 1.96 -4.59 2.29
C ILE A 52 2.84 -4.28 1.08
N LEU A 53 2.41 -4.71 -0.12
CA LEU A 53 3.17 -4.51 -1.35
C LEU A 53 3.23 -3.03 -1.73
N ALA A 54 2.13 -2.30 -1.62
CA ALA A 54 2.05 -0.88 -1.94
C ALA A 54 2.97 -0.05 -1.05
N VAL A 55 2.95 -0.27 0.27
CA VAL A 55 3.83 0.42 1.23
C VAL A 55 5.29 0.06 0.98
N PHE A 56 5.60 -1.23 0.76
CA PHE A 56 6.96 -1.67 0.46
C PHE A 56 7.52 -0.99 -0.82
N LEU A 57 6.75 -1.00 -1.91
CA LEU A 57 7.17 -0.40 -3.18
C LEU A 57 7.23 1.12 -3.12
N THR A 58 6.37 1.76 -2.33
CA THR A 58 6.44 3.20 -2.05
C THR A 58 7.76 3.54 -1.39
N ILE A 59 8.11 2.89 -0.27
CA ILE A 59 9.36 3.15 0.47
C ILE A 59 10.58 2.83 -0.41
N LEU A 60 10.55 1.70 -1.12
CA LEU A 60 11.62 1.32 -2.04
C LEU A 60 11.82 2.38 -3.14
N GLY A 61 10.74 2.91 -3.70
CA GLY A 61 10.74 3.98 -4.68
C GLY A 61 11.34 5.28 -4.13
N ILE A 62 10.94 5.71 -2.93
CA ILE A 62 11.50 6.90 -2.25
C ILE A 62 13.01 6.74 -2.01
N ASN A 63 13.44 5.57 -1.55
CA ASN A 63 14.85 5.28 -1.30
C ASN A 63 15.67 5.27 -2.59
N ALA A 64 15.14 4.66 -3.65
CA ALA A 64 15.78 4.65 -4.96
C ALA A 64 15.88 6.06 -5.55
N TYR A 65 14.80 6.86 -5.46
CA TYR A 65 14.79 8.26 -5.87
C TYR A 65 15.83 9.08 -5.10
N SER A 66 16.01 8.82 -3.80
CA SER A 66 17.01 9.52 -2.99
C SER A 66 18.44 9.30 -3.47
N LYS A 67 18.72 8.19 -4.18
CA LYS A 67 20.05 7.85 -4.71
C LYS A 67 20.23 8.26 -6.17
N ILE A 68 19.23 8.03 -7.02
CA ILE A 68 19.35 8.18 -8.49
C ILE A 68 18.72 9.50 -8.99
N LYS A 69 17.75 10.06 -8.26
CA LYS A 69 17.08 11.34 -8.52
C LYS A 69 16.33 11.44 -9.86
N THR A 70 15.87 10.33 -10.42
CA THR A 70 15.08 10.34 -11.66
C THR A 70 13.60 10.63 -11.41
N LYS A 71 12.97 11.40 -12.32
CA LYS A 71 11.55 11.75 -12.20
C LYS A 71 10.67 10.51 -12.30
N LYS A 72 11.05 9.53 -13.11
CA LYS A 72 10.39 8.22 -13.22
C LYS A 72 10.20 7.54 -11.87
N LEU A 73 11.24 7.48 -11.04
CA LEU A 73 11.18 6.83 -9.72
C LEU A 73 10.28 7.58 -8.73
N ALA A 74 10.27 8.92 -8.77
CA ALA A 74 9.37 9.70 -7.94
C ALA A 74 7.90 9.46 -8.32
N ILE A 75 7.59 9.46 -9.61
CA ILE A 75 6.22 9.26 -10.12
C ILE A 75 5.73 7.85 -9.78
N THR A 76 6.54 6.82 -9.99
CA THR A 76 6.15 5.44 -9.67
C THR A 76 5.96 5.24 -8.16
N SER A 77 6.77 5.91 -7.33
CA SER A 77 6.58 5.90 -5.87
C SER A 77 5.24 6.53 -5.46
N VAL A 78 4.87 7.67 -6.07
CA VAL A 78 3.56 8.31 -5.84
C VAL A 78 2.42 7.40 -6.29
N ALA A 79 2.56 6.69 -7.41
CA ALA A 79 1.55 5.73 -7.86
C ALA A 79 1.30 4.63 -6.81
N PHE A 80 2.36 4.00 -6.29
CA PHE A 80 2.22 2.99 -5.23
C PHE A 80 1.68 3.57 -3.92
N PHE A 81 1.97 4.82 -3.62
CA PHE A 81 1.39 5.50 -2.46
C PHE A 81 -0.12 5.70 -2.62
N VAL A 82 -0.57 6.14 -3.80
CA VAL A 82 -2.00 6.24 -4.13
C VAL A 82 -2.67 4.86 -4.07
N PHE A 83 -1.98 3.80 -4.54
CA PHE A 83 -2.47 2.43 -4.40
C PHE A 83 -2.68 2.04 -2.93
N ALA A 84 -1.73 2.37 -2.05
CA ALA A 84 -1.85 2.07 -0.63
C ALA A 84 -3.09 2.75 0.01
N ILE A 85 -3.38 4.00 -0.38
CA ILE A 85 -4.58 4.72 0.07
C ILE A 85 -5.84 4.03 -0.45
N ALA A 86 -5.86 3.63 -1.73
CA ALA A 86 -7.00 2.93 -2.32
C ALA A 86 -7.30 1.62 -1.57
N GLU A 87 -6.28 0.82 -1.27
CA GLU A 87 -6.42 -0.43 -0.55
C GLU A 87 -6.88 -0.22 0.91
N ILE A 88 -6.43 0.84 1.57
CA ILE A 88 -6.91 1.20 2.92
C ILE A 88 -8.41 1.54 2.87
N ILE A 89 -8.84 2.33 1.88
CA ILE A 89 -10.26 2.69 1.71
C ILE A 89 -11.09 1.43 1.40
N SER A 90 -10.66 0.58 0.47
CA SER A 90 -11.32 -0.70 0.18
C SER A 90 -11.42 -1.60 1.41
N LEU A 91 -10.38 -1.61 2.25
CA LEU A 91 -10.34 -2.40 3.48
C LEU A 91 -11.31 -1.85 4.54
N LEU A 92 -11.43 -0.53 4.68
CA LEU A 92 -12.41 0.11 5.56
C LEU A 92 -13.85 -0.04 5.04
N ASP A 93 -14.04 -0.08 3.74
CA ASP A 93 -15.35 -0.33 3.12
C ASP A 93 -15.76 -1.80 3.25
N ALA A 94 -14.79 -2.72 3.24
CA ALA A 94 -15.02 -4.15 3.47
C ALA A 94 -15.33 -4.50 4.93
N THR A 95 -15.16 -3.58 5.87
CA THR A 95 -15.58 -3.75 7.28
C THR A 95 -16.99 -3.20 7.49
N THR A 96 -17.76 -3.82 8.38
CA THR A 96 -19.21 -3.60 8.53
C THR A 96 -19.62 -2.28 9.21
N VAL A 97 -18.69 -1.37 9.50
CA VAL A 97 -18.94 -0.13 10.24
C VAL A 97 -18.60 1.07 9.35
N HIS A 98 -19.59 1.58 8.64
CA HIS A 98 -19.47 2.83 7.89
C HIS A 98 -19.79 4.02 8.81
N PHE A 99 -18.83 4.92 9.00
CA PHE A 99 -19.03 6.17 9.73
C PHE A 99 -19.56 7.32 8.84
N TYR A 100 -19.66 7.12 7.52
CA TYR A 100 -19.99 8.16 6.54
C TYR A 100 -20.70 7.56 5.30
N ASP A 101 -21.62 8.33 4.69
CA ASP A 101 -22.46 7.93 3.52
C ASP A 101 -21.75 8.03 2.15
N ILE A 102 -20.42 8.10 2.10
CA ILE A 102 -19.67 8.03 0.82
C ILE A 102 -19.52 6.55 0.48
N PRO A 103 -19.84 6.13 -0.76
CA PRO A 103 -19.52 4.79 -1.21
C PRO A 103 -17.99 4.64 -1.30
N GLY A 104 -17.37 4.12 -0.24
CA GLY A 104 -15.92 3.95 -0.13
C GLY A 104 -15.36 3.11 -1.29
N TYR A 105 -16.14 2.12 -1.73
CA TYR A 105 -15.91 1.36 -2.95
C TYR A 105 -15.61 2.23 -4.18
N GLU A 106 -16.45 3.24 -4.48
CA GLU A 106 -16.27 4.07 -5.68
C GLU A 106 -15.01 4.94 -5.57
N VAL A 107 -14.75 5.48 -4.38
CA VAL A 107 -13.54 6.26 -4.10
C VAL A 107 -12.29 5.41 -4.32
N ALA A 108 -12.27 4.19 -3.79
CA ALA A 108 -11.15 3.28 -3.99
C ALA A 108 -10.94 2.96 -5.48
N HIS A 109 -12.01 2.74 -6.25
CA HIS A 109 -11.93 2.48 -7.69
C HIS A 109 -11.37 3.68 -8.46
N MET A 110 -11.82 4.90 -8.15
CA MET A 110 -11.27 6.12 -8.74
C MET A 110 -9.78 6.28 -8.43
N LEU A 111 -9.35 5.97 -7.20
CA LEU A 111 -7.94 6.00 -6.82
C LEU A 111 -7.11 4.93 -7.53
N MET A 112 -7.65 3.73 -7.73
CA MET A 112 -6.98 2.69 -8.51
C MET A 112 -6.80 3.11 -9.98
N ILE A 113 -7.81 3.72 -10.60
CA ILE A 113 -7.70 4.26 -11.96
C ILE A 113 -6.65 5.38 -12.02
N CYS A 114 -6.68 6.30 -11.05
CA CYS A 114 -5.71 7.37 -10.91
C CYS A 114 -4.28 6.80 -10.77
N MET A 115 -4.11 5.80 -9.91
CA MET A 115 -2.85 5.10 -9.72
C MET A 115 -2.33 4.51 -11.02
N ILE A 116 -3.17 3.80 -11.79
CA ILE A 116 -2.78 3.22 -13.08
C ILE A 116 -2.33 4.33 -14.04
N GLY A 117 -3.05 5.46 -14.09
CA GLY A 117 -2.67 6.61 -14.91
C GLY A 117 -1.32 7.21 -14.53
N ILE A 118 -1.08 7.44 -13.24
CA ILE A 118 0.20 7.95 -12.71
C ILE A 118 1.32 6.95 -13.00
N PHE A 119 1.08 5.66 -12.77
CA PHE A 119 2.05 4.59 -12.99
C PHE A 119 2.44 4.47 -14.46
N ALA A 120 1.45 4.45 -15.36
CA ALA A 120 1.68 4.42 -16.80
C ALA A 120 2.50 5.64 -17.26
N TYR A 121 2.13 6.84 -16.79
CA TYR A 121 2.90 8.05 -17.05
C TYR A 121 4.35 7.93 -16.58
N GLY A 122 4.58 7.41 -15.37
CA GLY A 122 5.92 7.15 -14.84
C GLY A 122 6.72 6.16 -15.70
N ILE A 123 6.10 5.11 -16.23
CA ILE A 123 6.79 4.11 -17.07
C ILE A 123 7.23 4.70 -18.41
N PHE A 124 6.33 5.38 -19.11
CA PHE A 124 6.55 5.89 -20.47
C PHE A 124 7.32 7.20 -20.52
N ARG A 125 7.45 7.88 -19.38
CA ARG A 125 8.24 9.09 -19.30
C ARG A 125 9.73 8.78 -19.45
N GLY A 126 10.38 9.51 -20.36
CA GLY A 126 11.84 9.56 -20.45
C GLY A 126 12.43 10.34 -19.27
N ASP A 127 13.61 9.90 -18.82
CA ASP A 127 14.39 10.57 -17.77
C ASP A 127 15.27 11.68 -18.34
#